data_AF-A0A6N9SI57-F1
#
_entry.id   AF-A0A6N9SI57-F1
#
_cell.length_a   1.000
_cell.length_b   1.000
_cell.length_c   1.000
_cell.angle_alpha   90.00
_cell.angle_beta   90.00
_cell.angle_gamma   90.00
#
_symmetry.space_group_name_H-M   'P 1'
#
loop_
_entity.id
_entity.type
_entity.pdbx_description
1 polymer ?
#
loop_
_entity_poly.entity_id
_entity_poly.type
_entity_poly.pdbx_seq_one_letter_code
_entity_poly.pdbx_strand_id
1 'polypeptide(L)' 'NYRARNFPGTLDYAEQQRWLEHRRQVFTPEFLQGYADELQMLAQQYADDKEKVALLKALWQYAEEIV' A
#
# COMPACT_ATOMS: atom_id res chain seq x y z
N ASN A 1 -0.93 -17.38 -5.47
CA ASN A 1 -0.15 -16.15 -5.21
C ASN A 1 0.90 -15.87 -6.28
N TYR A 2 1.78 -16.81 -6.64
CA TYR A 2 2.87 -16.56 -7.61
C TYR A 2 2.39 -15.95 -8.95
N ARG A 3 1.45 -16.60 -9.66
CA ARG A 3 0.90 -16.08 -10.93
C ARG A 3 0.26 -14.70 -10.78
N ALA A 4 -0.56 -14.50 -9.74
CA ALA A 4 -1.25 -13.22 -9.55
C ALA A 4 -0.31 -12.04 -9.26
N ARG A 5 0.87 -12.31 -8.67
CA ARG A 5 1.90 -11.29 -8.40
C ARG A 5 2.79 -11.01 -9.60
N ASN A 6 3.15 -12.05 -10.37
CA ASN A 6 4.18 -11.94 -11.42
C ASN A 6 3.61 -11.87 -12.84
N PHE A 7 2.43 -12.47 -13.07
CA PHE A 7 1.79 -12.60 -14.38
C PHE A 7 0.27 -12.37 -14.31
N PRO A 8 -0.19 -11.20 -13.81
CA PRO A 8 -1.62 -10.94 -13.58
C PRO A 8 -2.47 -11.03 -14.85
N GLY A 9 -1.90 -10.74 -16.03
CA GLY A 9 -2.59 -10.90 -17.32
C GLY A 9 -2.90 -12.35 -17.73
N THR A 10 -2.36 -13.33 -17.00
CA THR A 10 -2.66 -14.76 -17.24
C THR A 10 -3.82 -15.26 -16.39
N LEU A 11 -4.40 -14.41 -15.52
CA LEU A 11 -5.49 -14.80 -14.64
C LEU A 11 -6.82 -14.77 -15.39
N ASP A 12 -7.62 -15.81 -15.23
CA ASP A 12 -9.03 -15.75 -15.63
C ASP A 12 -9.85 -14.83 -14.71
N TYR A 13 -11.11 -14.59 -15.04
CA TYR A 13 -11.97 -13.69 -14.28
C TYR A 13 -12.15 -14.13 -12.81
N ALA A 14 -12.31 -15.43 -12.54
CA ALA A 14 -12.50 -15.93 -11.18
C ALA A 14 -11.21 -15.77 -10.35
N GLU A 15 -10.06 -16.01 -10.96
CA GLU A 15 -8.74 -15.78 -10.36
C GLU A 15 -8.50 -14.30 -10.07
N GLN A 16 -8.92 -13.39 -10.97
CA GLN A 16 -8.86 -11.94 -10.75
C GLN A 16 -9.74 -11.52 -9.58
N GLN A 17 -10.98 -12.00 -9.48
CA GLN A 17 -11.87 -11.70 -8.36
C GLN A 17 -11.31 -12.21 -7.04
N ARG A 18 -10.76 -13.43 -7.02
CA ARG A 18 -10.10 -13.99 -5.84
C ARG A 18 -8.90 -13.16 -5.41
N TRP A 19 -8.14 -12.61 -6.36
CA TRP A 19 -6.99 -11.76 -6.06
C TRP A 19 -7.41 -10.36 -5.57
N LEU A 20 -8.49 -9.79 -6.12
CA LEU A 20 -9.08 -8.56 -5.64
C LEU A 20 -9.56 -8.69 -4.19
N GLU A 21 -10.26 -9.78 -3.88
CA GLU A 21 -10.70 -10.08 -2.52
C GLU A 21 -9.52 -10.27 -1.57
N HIS A 22 -8.47 -10.98 -2.01
CA HIS A 22 -7.23 -11.08 -1.24
C HIS A 22 -6.62 -9.70 -0.93
N ARG A 23 -6.58 -8.78 -1.90
CA ARG A 23 -6.07 -7.41 -1.68
C ARG A 23 -6.95 -6.63 -0.69
N ARG A 24 -8.27 -6.73 -0.78
CA ARG A 24 -9.20 -6.08 0.17
C ARG A 24 -9.02 -6.56 1.61
N GLN A 25 -8.70 -7.83 1.79
CA GLN A 25 -8.42 -8.41 3.11
C GLN A 25 -7.05 -7.97 3.68
N VAL A 26 -6.14 -7.51 2.82
CA VAL A 26 -4.85 -6.94 3.25
C VAL A 26 -5.00 -5.44 3.54
N PHE A 27 -5.63 -4.70 2.63
CA PHE A 27 -5.87 -3.26 2.75
C PHE A 27 -7.20 -2.98 3.44
N THR A 28 -7.37 -3.49 4.65
CA THR A 28 -8.54 -3.14 5.46
C THR A 28 -8.47 -1.67 5.90
N PRO A 29 -9.61 -1.03 6.21
CA PRO A 29 -9.62 0.34 6.70
C PRO A 29 -8.71 0.55 7.92
N GLU A 30 -8.65 -0.43 8.83
CA GLU A 30 -7.84 -0.38 10.04
C GLU A 30 -6.34 -0.45 9.72
N PHE A 31 -5.94 -1.29 8.75
CA PHE A 31 -4.56 -1.36 8.31
C PHE A 31 -4.12 -0.05 7.64
N LEU A 32 -4.95 0.49 6.76
CA LEU A 32 -4.66 1.75 6.06
C LEU A 32 -4.58 2.93 7.03
N GLN A 33 -5.47 2.97 8.03
CA GLN A 33 -5.40 3.99 9.07
C GLN A 33 -4.12 3.88 9.90
N GLY A 34 -3.76 2.67 10.34
CA GLY A 34 -2.52 2.47 11.09
C GLY A 34 -1.27 2.85 10.29
N TYR A 35 -1.25 2.53 8.99
CA TYR A 35 -0.17 2.94 8.09
C TYR A 35 -0.10 4.46 7.94
N ALA A 36 -1.25 5.13 7.79
CA ALA A 36 -1.33 6.59 7.72
C ALA A 36 -0.83 7.26 9.01
N ASP A 37 -1.23 6.74 10.16
CA ASP A 37 -0.81 7.23 11.48
C ASP A 37 0.71 7.08 11.69
N GLU A 38 1.28 5.94 11.27
CA GLU A 38 2.72 5.69 11.34
C GLU A 38 3.51 6.69 10.48
N LEU A 39 3.07 6.93 9.23
CA LEU A 39 3.71 7.92 8.36
C LEU A 39 3.64 9.34 8.94
N GLN A 40 2.50 9.72 9.53
CA GLN A 40 2.34 11.03 10.18
C GLN A 40 3.27 11.18 11.39
N MET A 41 3.34 10.16 12.25
CA MET A 41 4.24 10.15 13.40
C MET A 41 5.71 10.30 12.96
N LEU A 42 6.15 9.53 11.95
CA LEU A 42 7.51 9.59 11.43
C LEU A 42 7.81 10.95 10.77
N ALA A 43 6.83 11.55 10.10
CA ALA A 43 7.00 12.87 9.48
C ALA A 43 7.21 13.97 10.53
N GLN A 44 6.55 13.86 11.69
CA GLN A 44 6.79 14.76 12.83
C GLN A 44 8.17 14.51 13.45
N GLN A 45 8.55 13.24 13.65
CA GLN A 45 9.84 12.87 14.23
C GLN A 45 11.04 13.34 13.38
N TYR A 46 10.91 13.28 12.05
CA TYR A 46 11.98 13.61 11.10
C TYR A 46 11.74 14.93 10.36
N ALA A 47 10.97 15.86 10.95
CA ALA A 47 10.56 17.10 10.27
C ALA A 47 11.74 17.93 9.70
N ASP A 48 12.89 17.91 10.37
CA ASP A 48 14.09 18.63 9.93
C ASP A 48 14.96 17.86 8.90
N ASP A 49 14.68 16.57 8.71
CA ASP A 49 15.36 15.71 7.74
C ASP A 49 14.57 15.67 6.43
N LYS A 50 14.95 16.56 5.51
CA LYS A 50 14.26 16.74 4.23
C LYS A 50 14.24 15.47 3.36
N GLU A 51 15.27 14.64 3.43
CA GLU A 51 15.34 13.40 2.67
C GLU A 51 14.33 12.39 3.21
N LYS A 52 14.28 12.20 4.53
CA LYS A 52 13.29 11.31 5.15
C LYS A 52 11.86 11.79 4.91
N VAL A 53 11.60 13.08 5.02
CA VAL A 53 10.26 13.64 4.73
C VAL A 53 9.87 13.41 3.25
N ALA A 54 10.81 13.51 2.31
CA ALA A 54 10.53 13.21 0.91
C ALA A 54 10.19 11.72 0.70
N LEU A 55 10.91 10.80 1.36
CA LEU A 55 10.60 9.37 1.31
C LEU A 55 9.22 9.06 1.91
N LEU A 56 8.86 9.67 3.04
CA LEU A 56 7.54 9.48 3.66
C LEU A 56 6.40 9.97 2.75
N LYS A 57 6.60 11.07 2.02
CA LYS A 57 5.66 11.53 0.99
C LYS A 57 5.54 10.55 -0.17
N ALA A 58 6.65 9.96 -0.62
CA ALA A 58 6.63 8.94 -1.68
C ALA A 58 5.88 7.67 -1.23
N LEU A 59 6.06 7.25 0.03
CA LEU A 59 5.32 6.13 0.62
C LEU A 59 3.81 6.41 0.67
N TRP A 60 3.42 7.63 1.06
CA TRP A 60 2.01 8.06 1.02
C TRP A 60 1.43 8.00 -0.40
N GLN A 61 2.12 8.57 -1.39
CA GLN A 61 1.69 8.55 -2.79
C GLN A 61 1.53 7.13 -3.33
N TYR A 62 2.46 6.25 -3.00
CA TYR A 62 2.37 4.85 -3.40
C TYR A 62 1.18 4.12 -2.75
N ALA A 63 0.88 4.43 -1.49
CA ALA A 63 -0.30 3.89 -0.81
C ALA A 63 -1.60 4.35 -1.47
N GLU A 64 -1.69 5.60 -1.94
CA GLU A 64 -2.86 6.10 -2.69
C GLU A 64 -3.04 5.40 -4.04
N GLU A 65 -1.95 5.08 -4.74
CA GLU A 65 -2.00 4.41 -6.04
C GLU A 65 -2.36 2.92 -5.93
N ILE A 66 -1.89 2.23 -4.88
CA ILE A 66 -2.00 0.78 -4.75
C ILE A 66 -3.30 0.31 -4.07
N VAL A 67 -4.14 1.21 -3.56
CA VAL A 67 -5.41 0.83 -2.90
C VAL A 67 -6.54 0.67 -3.93
#